data_AF-A0A0F8XSU7-F1
#
_entry.id   AF-A0A0F8XSU7-F1
#
_cell.length_a   1.000
_cell.length_b   1.000
_cell.length_c   1.000
_cell.angle_alpha   90.00
_cell.angle_beta   90.00
_cell.angle_gamma   90.00
#
_symmetry.space_group_name_H-M   'P 1'
#
loop_
_entity.id
_entity.type
_entity.pdbx_description
1 polymer ?
#
loop_
_entity_poly.entity_id
_entity_poly.type
_entity_poly.pdbx_seq_one_letter_code
_entity_poly.pdbx_strand_id
1 'polypeptide(L)'
;SPIALGLSDGKKGLQDTAQRTIKGVIGYLRHGLLYYHYHIKPIPVTGPGSGKNGPINHMFPITPVSLNEGWIEGKERTITCISGDYNWKNEREPKILLFDLNGRQLDHQFKSVRTEDGWRVKIDLKDWAQIAVIE
;
A
#
# COMPACT_ATOMS: atom_id res chain seq x y z
N SER A 1 5.34 -17.87 8.04
CA SER A 1 4.50 -16.85 8.70
C SER A 1 3.86 -15.99 7.63
N PRO A 2 2.55 -15.73 7.64
CA PRO A 2 1.88 -14.85 6.66
C PRO A 2 2.16 -13.35 6.89
N ILE A 3 3.09 -13.03 7.80
CA ILE A 3 3.46 -11.66 8.17
C ILE A 3 4.93 -11.44 7.85
N ALA A 4 5.22 -10.36 7.12
CA ALA A 4 6.56 -9.86 6.86
C ALA A 4 6.90 -8.73 7.84
N LEU A 5 8.00 -8.88 8.59
CA LEU A 5 8.39 -7.97 9.67
C LEU A 5 9.32 -6.84 9.21
N GLY A 6 9.11 -6.31 8.01
CA GLY A 6 9.96 -5.26 7.44
C GLY A 6 11.20 -5.79 6.70
N LEU A 7 12.03 -4.85 6.25
CA LEU A 7 13.31 -5.12 5.58
C LEU A 7 14.47 -4.71 6.49
N SER A 8 15.52 -5.53 6.55
CA SER A 8 16.78 -5.09 7.16
C SER A 8 17.52 -4.18 6.18
N ASP A 9 17.80 -2.94 6.60
CA ASP A 9 18.53 -1.97 5.76
C ASP A 9 20.02 -2.31 5.58
N GLY A 10 20.57 -3.24 6.38
CA GLY A 10 22.00 -3.59 6.34
C GLY A 10 22.93 -2.38 6.52
N LYS A 11 24.16 -2.48 6.03
CA LYS A 11 25.14 -1.37 5.94
C LYS A 11 24.96 -0.49 4.68
N LYS A 12 23.93 -0.73 3.87
CA LYS A 12 23.72 0.02 2.62
C LYS A 12 23.33 1.46 2.95
N GLY A 13 23.91 2.40 2.20
CA GLY A 13 23.74 3.84 2.44
C GLY A 13 22.29 4.31 2.31
N LEU A 14 21.99 5.47 2.91
CA LEU A 14 20.67 6.13 2.96
C LEU A 14 20.15 6.63 1.60
N GLN A 15 20.75 6.23 0.48
CA GLN A 15 20.50 6.86 -0.83
C GLN A 15 19.21 6.40 -1.51
N ASP A 16 18.58 5.30 -1.07
CA ASP A 16 17.39 4.74 -1.69
C ASP A 16 16.40 4.14 -0.67
N THR A 17 16.48 4.57 0.59
CA THR A 17 15.71 4.00 1.72
C THR A 17 14.22 3.96 1.45
N ALA A 18 13.60 5.07 1.00
CA ALA A 18 12.17 5.08 0.68
C ALA A 18 11.82 4.05 -0.39
N GLN A 19 12.59 4.03 -1.48
CA GLN A 19 12.36 3.14 -2.61
C GLN A 19 12.48 1.66 -2.24
N ARG A 20 13.49 1.31 -1.44
CA ARG A 20 13.68 -0.07 -0.95
C ARG A 20 12.55 -0.49 -0.04
N THR A 21 12.12 0.38 0.86
CA THR A 21 10.99 0.14 1.75
C THR A 21 9.72 -0.16 0.96
N ILE A 22 9.31 0.72 0.05
CA ILE A 22 8.07 0.53 -0.71
C ILE A 22 8.16 -0.70 -1.64
N LYS A 23 9.31 -0.96 -2.26
CA LYS A 23 9.54 -2.20 -3.02
C LYS A 23 9.42 -3.44 -2.15
N GLY A 24 9.88 -3.37 -0.89
CA GLY A 24 9.67 -4.42 0.10
C GLY A 24 8.20 -4.69 0.36
N VAL A 25 7.43 -3.63 0.65
CA VAL A 25 5.98 -3.72 0.85
C VAL A 25 5.30 -4.38 -0.34
N ILE A 26 5.56 -3.89 -1.56
CA ILE A 26 5.01 -4.45 -2.79
C ILE A 26 5.41 -5.92 -2.94
N GLY A 27 6.70 -6.24 -2.76
CA GLY A 27 7.18 -7.61 -2.88
C GLY A 27 6.50 -8.57 -1.90
N TYR A 28 6.33 -8.17 -0.64
CA TYR A 28 5.62 -8.99 0.34
C TYR A 28 4.14 -9.17 0.00
N LEU A 29 3.45 -8.09 -0.38
CA LEU A 29 2.06 -8.16 -0.81
C LEU A 29 1.89 -9.08 -2.02
N ARG A 30 2.79 -9.00 -3.01
CA ARG A 30 2.82 -9.88 -4.20
C ARG A 30 3.01 -11.36 -3.87
N HIS A 31 3.43 -11.70 -2.66
CA HIS A 31 3.51 -13.08 -2.18
C HIS A 31 2.40 -13.42 -1.17
N GLY A 32 1.35 -12.59 -1.06
CA GLY A 32 0.22 -12.80 -0.16
C GLY A 32 0.54 -12.57 1.32
N LEU A 33 1.60 -11.82 1.62
CA LEU A 33 2.06 -11.58 2.98
C LEU A 33 1.59 -10.20 3.47
N LEU A 34 1.05 -10.16 4.70
CA LEU A 34 0.77 -8.92 5.39
C LEU A 34 2.10 -8.25 5.79
N TYR A 35 2.33 -7.05 5.28
CA TYR A 35 3.47 -6.25 5.70
C TYR A 35 3.18 -5.56 7.03
N TYR A 36 3.99 -5.83 8.05
CA TYR A 36 3.98 -5.11 9.31
C TYR A 36 5.29 -4.33 9.47
N HIS A 37 5.15 -3.03 9.70
CA HIS A 37 6.27 -2.11 9.76
C HIS A 37 7.02 -2.23 11.09
N TYR A 38 8.00 -3.13 11.15
CA TYR A 38 8.91 -3.33 12.28
C TYR A 38 10.32 -2.86 11.90
N HIS A 39 10.91 -1.94 12.67
CA HIS A 39 12.29 -1.44 12.53
C HIS A 39 12.70 -0.82 11.18
N ILE A 40 12.03 0.25 10.75
CA ILE A 40 12.56 1.11 9.66
C ILE A 40 13.30 2.31 10.25
N LYS A 41 14.48 2.59 9.71
CA LYS A 41 15.17 3.85 9.96
C LYS A 41 14.36 5.00 9.34
N PRO A 42 14.27 6.16 9.99
CA PRO A 42 13.50 7.29 9.47
C PRO A 42 13.90 7.59 8.02
N ILE A 43 12.91 7.65 7.13
CA ILE A 43 13.13 8.03 5.73
C ILE A 43 13.63 9.48 5.71
N PRO A 44 14.77 9.79 5.06
CA PRO A 44 15.27 11.15 4.96
C PRO A 44 14.23 12.11 4.36
N VAL A 45 14.19 13.35 4.83
CA VAL A 45 13.29 14.39 4.29
C VAL A 45 13.85 14.98 2.99
N THR A 46 15.18 15.01 2.84
CA THR A 46 15.89 15.57 1.69
C THR A 46 16.99 14.63 1.19
N GLY A 47 17.46 14.86 -0.04
CA GLY A 47 18.51 14.08 -0.68
C GLY A 47 18.03 12.85 -1.46
N PRO A 48 18.95 12.06 -2.03
CA PRO A 48 18.63 10.98 -2.97
C PRO A 48 17.69 9.90 -2.41
N GLY A 49 17.79 9.56 -1.13
CA GLY A 49 16.92 8.57 -0.49
C GLY A 49 15.68 9.14 0.18
N SER A 50 15.36 10.41 -0.11
CA SER A 50 14.20 11.06 0.46
C SER A 50 12.90 10.49 -0.06
N GLY A 51 11.88 10.54 0.79
CA GLY A 51 10.55 10.05 0.46
C GLY A 51 9.58 10.32 1.60
N LYS A 52 8.47 9.60 1.59
CA LYS A 52 7.51 9.61 2.71
C LYS A 52 7.18 8.17 3.08
N ASN A 53 6.72 7.96 4.32
CA ASN A 53 6.18 6.67 4.73
C ASN A 53 4.93 6.27 3.91
N GLY A 54 4.30 7.24 3.22
CA GLY A 54 3.34 7.03 2.14
C GLY A 54 2.24 6.04 2.50
N PRO A 55 2.16 4.88 1.84
CA PRO A 55 1.12 3.89 2.09
C PRO A 55 1.16 3.33 3.51
N ILE A 56 2.34 3.21 4.14
CA ILE A 56 2.51 2.61 5.48
C ILE A 56 1.71 3.38 6.54
N ASN A 57 1.64 4.71 6.42
CA ASN A 57 0.83 5.55 7.30
C ASN A 57 -0.68 5.29 7.19
N HIS A 58 -1.10 4.61 6.12
CA HIS A 58 -2.50 4.29 5.82
C HIS A 58 -2.73 2.77 5.79
N MET A 59 -1.78 1.92 6.21
CA MET A 59 -2.00 0.46 6.24
C MET A 59 -2.70 -0.01 7.53
N PHE A 60 -2.78 0.85 8.55
CA PHE A 60 -3.30 0.50 9.87
C PHE A 60 -4.20 1.61 10.43
N PRO A 61 -5.18 1.27 11.30
CA PRO A 61 -5.58 -0.09 11.69
C PRO A 61 -6.26 -0.84 10.54
N ILE A 62 -6.04 -2.16 10.47
CA ILE A 62 -6.70 -3.07 9.54
C ILE A 62 -7.07 -4.36 10.28
N THR A 63 -8.30 -4.79 10.12
CA THR A 63 -8.82 -6.10 10.49
C THR A 63 -8.90 -6.95 9.22
N PRO A 64 -7.91 -7.84 8.97
CA PRO A 64 -7.87 -8.62 7.74
C PRO A 64 -9.08 -9.54 7.60
N VAL A 65 -9.69 -9.52 6.42
CA VAL A 65 -10.78 -10.42 6.00
C VAL A 65 -10.22 -11.51 5.08
N SER A 66 -9.39 -11.13 4.11
CA SER A 66 -8.72 -12.06 3.20
C SER A 66 -7.31 -11.57 2.82
N LEU A 67 -6.38 -12.52 2.70
CA LEU A 67 -5.02 -12.28 2.21
C LEU A 67 -4.93 -12.89 0.81
N ASN A 68 -4.58 -12.07 -0.17
CA ASN A 68 -4.54 -12.46 -1.56
C ASN A 68 -3.19 -12.09 -2.18
N GLU A 69 -2.87 -12.71 -3.31
CA GLU A 69 -1.66 -12.36 -4.06
C GLU A 69 -1.76 -10.92 -4.57
N GLY A 70 -0.93 -10.02 -4.04
CA GLY A 70 -0.87 -8.62 -4.42
C GLY A 70 -1.82 -7.68 -3.68
N TRP A 71 -2.73 -8.19 -2.84
CA TRP A 71 -3.69 -7.33 -2.12
C TRP A 71 -4.27 -7.96 -0.85
N ILE A 72 -4.79 -7.11 0.02
CA ILE A 72 -5.39 -7.50 1.31
C ILE A 72 -6.74 -6.83 1.43
N GLU A 73 -7.77 -7.63 1.68
CA GLU A 73 -9.09 -7.14 2.07
C GLU A 73 -9.11 -6.96 3.58
N GLY A 74 -9.49 -5.78 4.04
CA GLY A 74 -9.76 -5.50 5.44
C GLY A 74 -11.11 -4.80 5.59
N LYS A 75 -11.63 -4.78 6.82
CA LYS A 75 -12.90 -4.09 7.12
C LYS A 75 -12.78 -2.57 6.98
N GLU A 76 -11.64 -2.03 7.40
CA GLU A 76 -11.37 -0.60 7.46
C GLU A 76 -10.60 -0.10 6.25
N ARG A 77 -9.95 -1.00 5.49
CA ARG A 77 -9.20 -0.63 4.30
C ARG A 77 -8.86 -1.83 3.43
N THR A 78 -8.74 -1.60 2.13
CA THR A 78 -8.14 -2.53 1.17
C THR A 78 -6.78 -1.99 0.73
N ILE A 79 -5.74 -2.81 0.82
CA ILE A 79 -4.39 -2.45 0.36
C ILE A 79 -4.10 -3.28 -0.88
N THR A 80 -3.72 -2.65 -1.98
CA THR A 80 -3.42 -3.36 -3.23
C THR A 80 -2.18 -2.80 -3.94
N CYS A 81 -1.40 -3.70 -4.52
CA CYS A 81 -0.33 -3.35 -5.45
C CYS A 81 -0.57 -3.93 -6.85
N ILE A 82 -1.77 -4.44 -7.15
CA ILE A 82 -2.21 -4.88 -8.48
C ILE A 82 -3.40 -4.04 -8.97
N SER A 83 -3.54 -3.89 -10.29
CA SER A 83 -4.79 -3.37 -10.89
C SER A 83 -5.92 -4.35 -10.63
N GLY A 84 -7.14 -3.84 -10.49
CA GLY A 84 -8.28 -4.69 -10.20
C GLY A 84 -9.56 -3.93 -9.96
N ASP A 85 -10.59 -4.71 -9.63
CA ASP A 85 -11.90 -4.22 -9.23
C ASP A 85 -12.17 -4.70 -7.79
N TYR A 86 -12.35 -3.73 -6.89
CA TYR A 86 -12.43 -3.97 -5.46
C TYR A 86 -13.80 -3.59 -4.93
N ASN A 87 -14.40 -4.50 -4.16
CA ASN A 87 -15.63 -4.22 -3.43
C ASN A 87 -15.29 -3.55 -2.11
N TRP A 88 -15.97 -2.45 -1.83
CA TRP A 88 -15.89 -1.68 -0.61
C TRP A 88 -17.24 -1.72 0.09
N LYS A 89 -17.35 -2.56 1.11
CA LYS A 89 -18.64 -2.92 1.74
C LYS A 89 -19.15 -1.88 2.75
N ASN A 90 -18.42 -0.78 2.97
CA ASN A 90 -18.83 0.26 3.90
C ASN A 90 -19.84 1.21 3.24
N GLU A 91 -20.73 1.79 4.04
CA GLU A 91 -21.78 2.68 3.53
C GLU A 91 -21.22 3.99 2.96
N ARG A 92 -20.12 4.49 3.54
CA ARG A 92 -19.45 5.72 3.10
C ARG A 92 -18.62 5.47 1.85
N GLU A 93 -18.64 6.45 0.96
CA GLU A 93 -17.79 6.43 -0.24
C GLU A 93 -16.31 6.30 0.17
N PRO A 94 -15.57 5.36 -0.44
CA PRO A 94 -14.18 5.18 -0.09
C PRO A 94 -13.33 6.35 -0.58
N LYS A 95 -12.34 6.71 0.22
CA LYS A 95 -11.20 7.50 -0.21
C LYS A 95 -10.16 6.57 -0.83
N ILE A 96 -9.64 6.95 -1.98
CA ILE A 96 -8.59 6.21 -2.68
C ILE A 96 -7.30 7.00 -2.56
N LEU A 97 -6.23 6.32 -2.16
CA LEU A 97 -4.90 6.90 -2.02
C LEU A 97 -3.94 6.11 -2.90
N LEU A 98 -3.23 6.79 -3.80
CA LEU A 98 -2.25 6.19 -4.70
C LEU A 98 -0.84 6.68 -4.33
N PHE A 99 0.14 5.79 -4.29
CA PHE A 99 1.52 6.13 -3.94
C PHE A 99 2.53 5.60 -4.96
N ASP A 100 3.61 6.35 -5.17
CA ASP A 100 4.78 5.94 -5.94
C ASP A 100 5.79 5.11 -5.11
N LEU A 101 6.86 4.66 -5.75
CA LEU A 101 7.93 3.93 -5.07
C LEU A 101 8.68 4.75 -4.01
N ASN A 102 8.61 6.08 -4.03
CA ASN A 102 9.23 6.92 -2.99
C ASN A 102 8.25 7.19 -1.83
N GLY A 103 7.09 6.53 -1.83
CA GLY A 103 6.01 6.73 -0.87
C GLY A 103 5.34 8.10 -1.00
N ARG A 104 5.52 8.81 -2.11
CA ARG A 104 4.82 10.07 -2.37
C ARG A 104 3.43 9.76 -2.89
N GLN A 105 2.44 10.47 -2.34
CA GLN A 105 1.07 10.38 -2.83
C GLN A 105 0.99 11.00 -4.23
N LEU A 106 0.29 10.32 -5.13
CA LEU A 106 0.02 10.75 -6.49
C LEU A 106 -1.45 11.12 -6.63
N ASP A 107 -1.74 12.05 -7.54
CA ASP A 107 -3.09 12.26 -8.03
C ASP A 107 -3.51 11.09 -8.92
N HIS A 108 -4.81 10.79 -8.94
CA HIS A 108 -5.39 9.75 -9.78
C HIS A 108 -6.78 10.15 -10.27
N GLN A 109 -7.27 9.42 -11.27
CA GLN A 109 -8.63 9.59 -11.79
C GLN A 109 -9.57 8.42 -11.45
N PHE A 110 -9.13 7.46 -10.61
CA PHE A 110 -9.97 6.35 -10.15
C PHE A 110 -11.29 6.86 -9.56
N LYS A 111 -12.36 6.12 -9.85
CA LYS A 111 -13.72 6.43 -9.42
C LYS A 111 -14.30 5.26 -8.65
N SER A 112 -15.06 5.60 -7.61
CA SER A 112 -15.99 4.72 -6.91
C SER A 112 -17.36 4.80 -7.57
N VAL A 113 -18.05 3.67 -7.66
CA VAL A 113 -19.44 3.58 -8.10
C VAL A 113 -20.26 2.93 -7.00
N ARG A 114 -21.42 3.52 -6.67
CA ARG A 114 -22.34 2.94 -5.68
C ARG A 114 -22.97 1.67 -6.24
N THR A 115 -23.09 0.65 -5.39
CA THR A 115 -23.71 -0.65 -5.68
C THR A 115 -24.69 -1.02 -4.56
N GLU A 116 -25.44 -2.11 -4.72
CA GLU A 116 -26.35 -2.63 -3.69
C GLU A 116 -25.60 -3.02 -2.40
N ASP A 117 -24.38 -3.57 -2.54
CA ASP A 117 -23.56 -4.09 -1.44
C ASP A 117 -22.48 -3.11 -0.95
N GLY A 118 -22.61 -1.81 -1.23
CA GLY A 118 -21.63 -0.78 -0.89
C GLY A 118 -21.11 -0.07 -2.13
N TRP A 119 -19.80 -0.07 -2.35
CA TRP A 119 -19.14 0.61 -3.46
C TRP A 119 -18.21 -0.31 -4.21
N ARG A 120 -18.02 0.01 -5.49
CA ARG A 120 -17.06 -0.67 -6.35
C ARG A 120 -16.00 0.31 -6.82
N VAL A 121 -14.73 -0.08 -6.69
CA VAL A 121 -13.58 0.77 -7.00
C VAL A 121 -12.70 0.06 -8.02
N LYS A 122 -12.61 0.65 -9.21
CA LYS A 122 -11.70 0.17 -10.25
C LYS A 122 -10.37 0.92 -10.15
N ILE A 123 -9.30 0.18 -9.93
CA ILE A 123 -7.94 0.71 -9.81
C ILE A 123 -7.10 0.19 -10.97
N ASP A 124 -6.36 1.10 -11.61
CA ASP A 124 -5.32 0.77 -12.58
C ASP A 124 -3.96 1.28 -12.10
N LEU A 125 -3.07 0.36 -11.75
CA LEU A 125 -1.75 0.64 -11.20
C LEU A 125 -0.66 0.41 -12.25
N LYS A 126 0.38 1.23 -12.19
CA LYS A 126 1.66 0.91 -12.81
C LYS A 126 2.30 -0.24 -12.06
N ASP A 127 2.30 -1.42 -12.69
CA ASP A 127 2.81 -2.68 -12.16
C ASP A 127 4.21 -2.51 -11.53
N TRP A 128 4.42 -3.08 -10.34
CA TRP A 128 5.65 -2.98 -9.53
C TRP A 128 6.13 -1.56 -9.16
N ALA A 129 5.38 -0.50 -9.50
CA ALA A 129 5.79 0.89 -9.28
C ALA A 129 4.79 1.70 -8.44
N GLN A 130 3.61 1.15 -8.17
CA GLN A 130 2.55 1.82 -7.43
C GLN A 130 1.86 0.88 -6.46
N ILE A 131 1.28 1.49 -5.43
CA ILE A 131 0.48 0.85 -4.40
C ILE A 131 -0.68 1.78 -4.06
N ALA A 132 -1.86 1.21 -3.84
CA ALA A 132 -3.05 1.95 -3.45
C ALA A 132 -3.63 1.44 -2.12
N VAL A 133 -4.25 2.38 -1.40
CA VAL A 133 -5.05 2.11 -0.22
C VAL A 133 -6.46 2.68 -0.46
N ILE A 134 -7.46 1.85 -0.23
CA ILE A 134 -8.89 2.21 -0.26
C ILE A 134 -9.34 2.25 1.21
N GLU A 135 -9.81 3.39 1.72
CA GLU A 135 -10.22 3.58 3.14
C GLU A 135 -11.50 4.40 3.32
#